data_AF-A0A2D5T068-F1
#
_entry.id   AF-A0A2D5T068-F1
#
_cell.length_a   1.000
_cell.length_b   1.000
_cell.length_c   1.000
_cell.angle_alpha   90.00
_cell.angle_beta   90.00
_cell.angle_gamma   90.00
#
_symmetry.space_group_name_H-M   'P 1'
#
loop_
_entity.id
_entity.type
_entity.pdbx_description
1 polymer ?
#
loop_
_entity_poly.entity_id
_entity_poly.type
_entity_poly.pdbx_seq_one_letter_code
_entity_poly.pdbx_strand_id
1 'polypeptide(L)' 'MALEYLYTHWKSIFLANGFTDDVAREEYQTWCEGLGGELDNEFQQNEFSVSSAASEAVNELKQYT' A
#
# COMPACT_ATOMS: atom_id res chain seq x y z
N MET A 1 -12.28 0.66 9.70
CA MET A 1 -11.51 1.72 10.39
C MET A 1 -9.99 1.52 10.29
N ALA A 2 -9.43 0.32 10.50
CA ALA A 2 -7.97 0.11 10.31
C ALA A 2 -7.52 0.23 8.84
N LEU A 3 -8.27 -0.35 7.90
CA LEU A 3 -7.91 -0.39 6.48
C LEU A 3 -7.90 0.98 5.79
N GLU A 4 -8.91 1.81 6.04
CA GLU A 4 -8.96 3.16 5.47
C GLU A 4 -7.82 4.03 6.00
N TYR A 5 -7.45 3.86 7.27
CA TYR A 5 -6.32 4.55 7.88
C TYR A 5 -4.98 4.10 7.27
N LEU A 6 -4.76 2.79 7.13
CA LEU A 6 -3.56 2.26 6.47
C LEU A 6 -3.48 2.71 5.00
N TYR A 7 -4.61 2.72 4.29
CA TYR A 7 -4.67 3.19 2.91
C TYR A 7 -4.29 4.68 2.79
N THR A 8 -4.61 5.53 3.76
CA THR A 8 -4.17 6.94 3.70
C THR A 8 -2.65 7.11 3.69
N HIS A 9 -1.92 6.27 4.44
CA HIS A 9 -0.46 6.25 4.43
C HIS A 9 0.10 5.73 3.10
N TRP A 10 -0.45 4.61 2.61
CA TRP A 10 -0.10 4.04 1.30
C TRP A 10 -0.29 5.05 0.17
N LYS A 11 -1.49 5.65 0.09
CA LYS A 11 -1.84 6.67 -0.90
C LYS A 11 -0.89 7.86 -0.84
N SER A 12 -0.54 8.34 0.35
CA SER A 12 0.37 9.49 0.48
C SER A 12 1.73 9.22 -0.16
N ILE A 13 2.24 7.99 -0.07
CA ILE A 13 3.53 7.60 -0.66
C ILE A 13 3.43 7.55 -2.18
N PHE A 14 2.37 6.96 -2.73
CA PHE A 14 2.15 6.91 -4.17
C PHE A 14 2.02 8.31 -4.78
N LEU A 15 1.20 9.18 -4.18
CA LEU A 15 1.04 10.56 -4.63
C LEU A 15 2.35 11.35 -4.56
N ALA A 16 3.13 11.19 -3.48
CA ALA A 16 4.44 11.84 -3.34
C ALA A 16 5.45 11.40 -4.41
N ASN A 17 5.25 10.23 -5.01
CA ASN A 17 6.10 9.69 -6.06
C ASN A 17 5.56 9.93 -7.49
N GLY A 18 4.47 10.69 -7.62
CA GLY A 18 3.91 11.10 -8.92
C GLY A 18 2.89 10.13 -9.50
N PHE A 19 2.46 9.11 -8.75
CA PHE A 19 1.40 8.18 -9.17
C PHE A 19 0.01 8.75 -8.85
N THR A 20 -1.02 8.25 -9.55
CA THR A 20 -2.41 8.65 -9.33
C THR A 20 -3.07 7.87 -8.20
N ASP A 21 -4.20 8.37 -7.71
CA ASP A 21 -5.02 7.66 -6.70
C ASP A 21 -5.50 6.29 -7.19
N ASP A 22 -5.86 6.18 -8.48
CA ASP A 22 -6.27 4.92 -9.11
C ASP A 22 -5.16 3.87 -9.01
N VAL A 23 -3.93 4.20 -9.41
CA VAL A 23 -2.78 3.28 -9.31
C VAL A 23 -2.52 2.92 -7.85
N ALA A 24 -2.56 3.89 -6.94
CA ALA A 24 -2.39 3.63 -5.51
C ALA A 24 -3.44 2.66 -4.96
N ARG A 25 -4.69 2.73 -5.46
CA ARG A 25 -5.79 1.87 -5.04
C ARG A 25 -5.66 0.45 -5.59
N GLU A 26 -5.34 0.30 -6.87
CA GLU A 26 -5.14 -1.01 -7.51
C GLU A 26 -3.99 -1.78 -6.84
N GLU A 27 -2.86 -1.11 -6.62
CA GLU A 27 -1.71 -1.72 -5.94
C GLU A 27 -2.02 -2.06 -4.49
N TYR A 28 -2.74 -1.20 -3.77
CA TYR A 28 -3.15 -1.49 -2.40
C TYR A 28 -4.08 -2.71 -2.32
N GLN A 29 -5.04 -2.83 -3.26
CA GLN A 29 -5.90 -4.01 -3.35
C GLN A 29 -5.08 -5.27 -3.64
N THR A 30 -4.18 -5.22 -4.61
CA THR A 30 -3.30 -6.34 -4.97
C THR A 30 -2.45 -6.79 -3.78
N TRP A 31 -1.89 -5.83 -3.03
CA TRP A 31 -1.15 -6.10 -1.80
C TRP A 31 -2.03 -6.73 -0.71
N CYS A 32 -3.26 -6.23 -0.52
CA CYS A 32 -4.24 -6.80 0.41
C CYS A 32 -4.67 -8.23 0.03
N GLU A 33 -4.81 -8.52 -1.26
CA GLU A 33 -5.11 -9.86 -1.79
C GLU A 33 -3.94 -10.82 -1.56
N GLY A 34 -2.70 -10.35 -1.73
CA GLY A 34 -1.48 -11.12 -1.44
C GLY A 34 -1.33 -11.50 0.03
N LEU A 35 -1.93 -10.72 0.94
CA LEU A 35 -2.04 -11.03 2.37
C LEU A 35 -3.19 -12.01 2.69
N GLY A 36 -3.86 -12.56 1.68
CA GLY A 36 -4.95 -13.53 1.87
C GLY A 36 -6.20 -12.94 2.52
N GLY A 37 -6.35 -11.61 2.51
CA GLY A 37 -7.41 -10.91 3.25
C GLY A 37 -7.18 -10.84 4.77
N GLU A 38 -6.07 -11.39 5.28
CA GLU A 38 -5.69 -11.32 6.70
C GLU A 38 -4.98 -10.00 7.02
N LEU A 39 -5.67 -8.89 6.79
CA LEU A 39 -5.24 -7.58 7.30
C LEU A 39 -5.48 -7.45 8.81
N ASP A 40 -6.20 -8.43 9.38
CA ASP A 40 -6.53 -8.59 10.79
C ASP A 40 -5.83 -9.85 11.34
N ASN A 41 -4.51 -9.93 11.19
CA ASN A 41 -3.70 -11.00 11.77
C ASN A 41 -3.00 -10.52 13.06
N GLU A 42 -2.58 -11.43 13.94
CA GLU A 42 -1.90 -11.11 15.23
C GLU A 42 -0.59 -10.31 15.07
N PHE A 43 -0.05 -10.23 13.84
CA PHE A 43 1.07 -9.37 13.43
C PHE A 43 0.60 -8.06 12.78
N GLN A 44 -0.56 -7.57 13.24
CA GLN A 44 -1.32 -6.40 12.81
C GLN A 44 -0.48 -5.45 11.94
N GLN A 45 -0.82 -5.40 10.65
CA GLN A 45 -0.19 -4.48 9.70
C GLN A 45 -0.29 -3.07 10.28
N ASN A 46 0.85 -2.53 10.68
CA ASN A 46 0.94 -1.21 11.26
C ASN A 46 1.34 -0.20 10.16
N GLU A 47 1.29 1.08 10.50
CA GLU A 47 1.64 2.17 9.58
C GLU A 47 3.02 1.97 8.93
N PHE A 48 3.97 1.39 9.68
CA PHE A 48 5.34 1.17 9.22
C PHE A 48 5.41 0.07 8.16
N SER A 49 4.75 -1.07 8.39
CA SER A 49 4.69 -2.17 7.43
C SER A 49 4.04 -1.72 6.12
N VAL A 50 2.95 -0.97 6.21
CA VAL A 50 2.22 -0.42 5.05
C VAL A 50 3.07 0.61 4.31
N SER A 51 3.79 1.48 5.02
CA SER A 51 4.65 2.48 4.40
C SER A 51 5.86 1.86 3.70
N SER A 52 6.44 0.80 4.27
CA SER A 52 7.52 0.04 3.64
C SER A 52 7.03 -0.62 2.35
N ALA A 53 5.93 -1.36 2.44
CA ALA A 53 5.35 -2.05 1.28
C ALA A 53 4.93 -1.07 0.17
N ALA A 54 4.35 0.08 0.52
CA ALA A 54 4.01 1.14 -0.44
C ALA A 54 5.25 1.69 -1.14
N SER A 55 6.36 1.87 -0.40
CA SER A 55 7.62 2.38 -0.95
C SER A 55 8.28 1.36 -1.88
N GLU A 56 8.20 0.07 -1.54
CA GLU A 56 8.68 -1.02 -2.39
C GLU A 56 7.86 -1.11 -3.69
N ALA A 57 6.53 -1.12 -3.60
CA ALA A 57 5.65 -1.14 -4.77
C ALA A 57 5.89 0.06 -5.69
N VAL A 58 6.05 1.26 -5.13
CA VAL A 58 6.41 2.47 -5.89
C VAL A 58 7.77 2.32 -6.59
N ASN A 59 8.77 1.75 -5.91
CA ASN A 59 10.09 1.54 -6.51
C ASN A 59 10.04 0.52 -7.64
N GLU A 60 9.28 -0.56 -7.49
CA GLU A 60 9.05 -1.54 -8.55
C GLU A 60 8.36 -0.88 -9.75
N LEU A 61 7.26 -0.16 -9.54
CA LEU A 61 6.56 0.56 -10.61
C LEU A 61 7.49 1.52 -11.37
N LYS A 62 8.35 2.25 -10.66
CA LYS A 62 9.34 3.14 -11.29
C LYS A 62 10.42 2.42 -12.10
N GLN A 63 10.73 1.16 -11.80
CA GLN A 63 11.67 0.38 -12.60
C GLN A 63 11.01 -0.16 -13.88
N TYR A 64 9.68 -0.32 -13.87
CA TYR A 64 8.91 -0.81 -15.01
C TYR A 64 8.34 0.31 -15.90
N THR A 65 8.42 1.58 -15.50
CA THR A 65 7.94 2.77 -16.25
C THR A 65 9.10 3.52 -16.90
#